data_AF-A0A6N8FSV8-F1
#
_entry.id   AF-A0A6N8FSV8-F1
#
_cell.length_a   1.000
_cell.length_b   1.000
_cell.length_c   1.000
_cell.angle_alpha   90.00
_cell.angle_beta   90.00
_cell.angle_gamma   90.00
#
_symmetry.space_group_name_H-M   'P 1'
#
loop_
_entity.id
_entity.type
_entity.pdbx_description
1 polymer ?
#
loop_
_entity_poly.entity_id
_entity_poly.type
_entity_poly.pdbx_seq_one_letter_code
_entity_poly.pdbx_strand_id
1 'polypeptide(L)'
;MSLPSADTPLYNHALPNIEEWLRNQGCQQDSEQLHCWYLQRLDWEAELFLDVDQLTVRYTKVGTTSQDILRSFKYSLSREDVEQAVFSGP
;
A
#
# COMPACT_ATOMS: atom_id res chain seq x y z
N MET A 1 3.00 8.53 16.83
CA MET A 1 4.09 7.70 17.39
C MET A 1 5.09 7.46 16.27
N SER A 2 6.39 7.56 16.55
CA SER A 2 7.42 7.43 15.51
C SER A 2 7.40 6.01 14.96
N LEU A 3 7.11 5.89 13.66
CA LEU A 3 7.26 4.63 12.93
C LEU A 3 8.71 4.16 13.10
N PRO A 4 8.96 2.87 13.36
CA PRO A 4 10.33 2.35 13.35
C PRO A 4 10.95 2.50 11.96
N SER A 5 12.28 2.41 11.89
CA SER A 5 13.06 2.69 10.69
C SER A 5 12.51 1.99 9.45
N ALA A 6 12.45 2.72 8.33
CA ALA A 6 11.92 2.21 7.05
C ALA A 6 12.65 0.98 6.50
N ASP A 7 13.85 0.74 7.02
CA ASP A 7 14.76 -0.34 6.64
C ASP A 7 14.29 -1.72 7.12
N THR A 8 13.44 -1.80 8.17
CA THR A 8 12.99 -3.11 8.67
C THR A 8 11.85 -3.69 7.82
N PRO A 9 11.85 -5.03 7.58
CA PRO A 9 10.79 -5.71 6.86
C PRO A 9 9.40 -5.44 7.45
N LEU A 10 8.38 -5.31 6.59
CA LEU A 10 6.98 -5.09 6.98
C LEU A 10 6.48 -6.07 8.05
N TYR A 11 6.90 -7.34 8.03
CA TYR A 11 6.46 -8.33 9.02
C TYR A 11 6.94 -8.04 10.46
N ASN A 12 7.99 -7.22 10.63
CA ASN A 12 8.46 -6.79 11.96
C ASN A 12 7.63 -5.61 12.51
N HIS A 13 6.76 -5.00 11.70
CA HIS A 13 5.90 -3.90 12.12
C HIS A 13 4.56 -4.46 12.59
N ALA A 14 4.05 -3.95 13.70
CA ALA A 14 2.68 -4.25 14.12
C ALA A 14 1.70 -3.70 13.07
N LEU A 15 0.60 -4.42 12.82
CA LEU A 15 -0.44 -4.00 11.87
C LEU A 15 -0.87 -2.52 12.04
N PRO A 16 -1.10 -2.01 13.27
CA PRO A 16 -1.45 -0.60 13.47
C PRO A 16 -0.41 0.40 12.95
N ASN A 17 0.87 0.04 12.97
CA ASN A 17 1.94 0.89 12.43
C ASN A 17 1.89 0.93 10.91
N ILE A 18 1.56 -0.19 10.27
CA ILE A 18 1.39 -0.27 8.81
C ILE A 18 0.16 0.54 8.39
N GLU A 19 -0.95 0.42 9.12
CA GLU A 19 -2.17 1.19 8.90
C GLU A 19 -1.91 2.71 9.03
N GLU A 20 -1.26 3.14 10.11
CA GLU A 20 -0.90 4.56 10.29
C GLU A 20 0.07 5.05 9.21
N TRP A 21 1.02 4.21 8.79
CA TRP A 21 1.92 4.52 7.67
C TRP A 21 1.15 4.74 6.37
N LEU A 22 0.19 3.86 6.03
CA LEU A 22 -0.67 4.03 4.85
C LEU A 22 -1.49 5.33 4.93
N ARG A 23 -2.07 5.65 6.10
CA ARG A 23 -2.76 6.94 6.31
C ARG A 23 -1.86 8.14 6.04
N ASN A 24 -0.62 8.10 6.53
CA ASN A 24 0.34 9.18 6.33
C ASN A 24 0.72 9.36 4.85
N GLN A 25 0.65 8.30 4.05
CA GLN A 25 0.88 8.36 2.60
C GLN A 25 -0.33 8.89 1.80
N GLY A 26 -1.43 9.19 2.48
CA GLY A 26 -2.68 9.64 1.87
C GLY A 26 -3.62 8.51 1.45
N CYS A 27 -3.35 7.27 1.89
CA CYS A 27 -4.29 6.17 1.70
C CYS A 27 -5.45 6.30 2.69
N GLN A 28 -6.65 5.96 2.23
CA GLN A 28 -7.87 5.92 3.02
C GLN A 28 -8.22 4.46 3.33
N GLN A 29 -8.37 4.14 4.61
CA GLN A 29 -8.80 2.81 5.02
C GLN A 29 -10.29 2.62 4.73
N ASP A 30 -10.65 1.44 4.26
CA ASP A 30 -12.04 1.07 4.10
C ASP A 30 -12.71 0.82 5.47
N SER A 31 -13.97 1.23 5.59
CA SER A 31 -14.74 1.11 6.83
C SER A 31 -15.29 -0.30 7.05
N GLU A 32 -15.54 -1.03 5.98
CA GLU A 32 -16.07 -2.40 5.99
C GLU A 32 -14.92 -3.42 5.97
N GLN A 33 -13.86 -3.14 5.21
CA GLN A 33 -12.70 -4.00 5.04
C GLN A 33 -11.43 -3.31 5.57
N LEU A 34 -11.09 -3.49 6.85
CA LEU A 34 -9.90 -2.85 7.46
C LEU A 34 -8.57 -3.16 6.75
N HIS A 35 -8.51 -4.27 6.00
CA HIS A 35 -7.35 -4.66 5.19
C HIS A 35 -7.32 -3.97 3.81
N CYS A 36 -8.42 -3.35 3.38
CA CYS A 36 -8.52 -2.60 2.13
C CYS A 36 -8.22 -1.13 2.37
N TRP A 37 -7.41 -0.58 1.47
CA TRP A 37 -6.95 0.79 1.49
C TRP A 37 -7.01 1.37 0.09
N TYR A 38 -7.41 2.62 -0.01
CA TYR A 38 -7.59 3.31 -1.27
C TYR A 38 -6.65 4.50 -1.36
N LEU A 39 -5.92 4.59 -2.45
CA LEU A 39 -5.05 5.70 -2.79
C LEU A 39 -5.56 6.35 -4.07
N GLN A 40 -5.95 7.60 -3.98
CA GLN A 40 -6.36 8.38 -5.14
C GLN A 40 -5.27 9.38 -5.50
N ARG A 41 -4.74 9.30 -6.73
CA ARG A 41 -3.85 10.30 -7.33
C ARG A 41 -4.57 10.96 -8.52
N LEU A 42 -3.97 12.04 -9.03
CA LEU A 42 -4.55 12.85 -10.11
C LEU A 42 -4.74 12.06 -11.42
N ASP A 43 -3.77 11.19 -11.74
CA ASP A 43 -3.71 10.46 -13.02
C ASP A 43 -4.01 8.95 -12.89
N TRP A 44 -4.02 8.43 -11.66
CA TRP A 44 -4.21 7.02 -11.36
C TRP A 44 -4.74 6.80 -9.94
N GLU A 45 -5.30 5.63 -9.70
CA GLU A 45 -5.83 5.20 -8.42
C GLU A 45 -5.16 3.87 -8.08
N ALA A 46 -5.00 3.58 -6.79
CA ALA A 46 -4.56 2.27 -6.35
C ALA A 46 -5.36 1.76 -5.16
N GLU A 47 -5.68 0.48 -5.22
CA GLU A 47 -6.29 -0.27 -4.13
C GLU A 47 -5.19 -1.14 -3.49
N LEU A 48 -4.93 -0.96 -2.21
CA LEU A 48 -4.00 -1.77 -1.45
C LEU A 48 -4.78 -2.73 -0.54
N PHE A 49 -4.38 -3.99 -0.57
CA PHE A 49 -4.95 -5.07 0.22
C PHE A 49 -3.83 -5.64 1.09
N LEU A 50 -3.98 -5.49 2.40
CA LEU A 50 -3.12 -6.10 3.40
C LEU A 50 -3.54 -7.57 3.55
N ASP A 51 -2.89 -8.47 2.82
CA ASP A 51 -3.06 -9.92 3.00
C ASP A 51 -2.23 -10.41 4.20
N VAL A 52 -2.27 -11.72 4.46
CA VAL A 52 -1.59 -12.35 5.60
C VAL A 52 -0.06 -12.37 5.47
N ASP A 53 0.48 -12.53 4.26
CA ASP A 53 1.92 -12.65 3.97
C ASP A 53 2.46 -11.54 3.04
N GLN A 54 1.56 -10.81 2.38
CA GLN A 54 1.91 -9.86 1.33
C GLN A 54 0.97 -8.66 1.33
N LEU A 55 1.45 -7.55 0.78
CA LEU A 55 0.65 -6.40 0.39
C LEU A 55 0.37 -6.49 -1.11
N THR A 56 -0.90 -6.64 -1.46
CA THR A 56 -1.34 -6.62 -2.84
C THR A 56 -1.76 -5.20 -3.20
N VAL A 57 -1.26 -4.65 -4.30
CA VAL A 57 -1.59 -3.30 -4.78
C VAL A 57 -2.09 -3.40 -6.21
N ARG A 58 -3.28 -2.87 -6.45
CA ARG A 58 -3.91 -2.82 -7.76
C ARG A 58 -3.96 -1.37 -8.23
N TYR A 59 -3.26 -1.06 -9.30
CA TYR A 59 -3.29 0.23 -9.96
C TYR A 59 -4.34 0.27 -11.05
N THR A 60 -5.11 1.34 -11.05
CA THR A 60 -6.15 1.63 -12.01
C THR A 60 -5.85 3.00 -12.62
N LYS A 61 -5.73 3.06 -13.95
CA LYS A 61 -5.41 4.33 -14.63
C LYS A 61 -6.69 5.13 -14.87
N VAL A 62 -6.71 6.39 -14.44
CA VAL A 62 -7.88 7.26 -14.64
C VAL A 62 -8.01 7.58 -16.13
N GLY A 63 -9.21 7.40 -16.69
CA GLY A 63 -9.54 7.83 -18.06
C GLY A 63 -9.14 6.88 -19.19
N THR A 64 -8.65 5.66 -18.91
CA THR A 64 -8.39 4.65 -19.95
C THR A 64 -8.90 3.28 -19.52
N THR A 65 -9.52 2.49 -20.41
CA THR A 65 -9.83 1.05 -20.20
C THR A 65 -8.56 0.19 -20.25
N SER A 66 -7.45 0.71 -19.72
CA SER A 66 -6.19 -0.01 -19.68
C SER A 66 -6.21 -0.97 -18.49
N GLN A 67 -5.60 -2.14 -18.70
CA GLN A 67 -5.54 -3.24 -17.74
C GLN A 67 -5.12 -2.76 -16.35
N ASP A 68 -5.88 -3.17 -15.35
CA ASP A 68 -5.50 -2.98 -13.95
C ASP A 68 -4.16 -3.71 -13.71
N ILE A 69 -3.19 -3.00 -13.16
CA ILE A 69 -1.89 -3.58 -12.85
C ILE A 69 -1.93 -4.06 -11.41
N LEU A 70 -1.79 -5.35 -11.19
CA LEU A 70 -1.66 -5.93 -9.84
C LEU A 70 -0.19 -6.23 -9.54
N ARG A 71 0.28 -5.72 -8.40
CA ARG A 71 1.60 -6.00 -7.83
C ARG A 71 1.43 -6.59 -6.44
N SER A 72 2.23 -7.60 -6.12
CA SER A 72 2.24 -8.22 -4.80
C SER A 72 3.62 -8.07 -4.19
N PHE A 73 3.67 -7.47 -3.01
CA PHE A 73 4.90 -7.20 -2.26
C PHE A 73 4.89 -8.06 -1.00
N LYS A 74 5.85 -8.97 -0.85
CA LYS A 74 5.95 -9.78 0.36
C LYS A 74 6.30 -8.92 1.56
N TYR A 75 5.78 -9.25 2.74
CA TYR A 75 6.14 -8.54 3.97
C TYR A 75 7.59 -8.74 4.41
N SER A 76 8.32 -9.65 3.75
CA SER A 76 9.77 -9.77 3.87
C SER A 76 10.54 -8.58 3.27
N LEU A 77 9.89 -7.74 2.45
CA LEU A 77 10.48 -6.52 1.90
C LEU A 77 10.47 -5.39 2.94
N SER A 78 11.47 -4.52 2.84
CA SER A 78 11.59 -3.32 3.68
C SER A 78 10.45 -2.35 3.39
N ARG A 79 10.00 -1.64 4.42
CA ARG A 79 8.92 -0.64 4.29
C ARG A 79 9.26 0.39 3.22
N GLU A 80 10.51 0.83 3.15
CA GLU A 80 10.98 1.78 2.14
C GLU A 80 10.85 1.25 0.70
N ASP A 81 11.27 0.02 0.44
CA ASP A 81 11.15 -0.60 -0.89
C ASP A 81 9.69 -0.69 -1.33
N VAL A 82 8.80 -1.11 -0.41
CA VAL A 82 7.37 -1.18 -0.70
C VAL A 82 6.80 0.22 -0.90
N GLU A 83 7.15 1.19 -0.07
CA GLU A 83 6.73 2.58 -0.26
C GLU A 83 7.13 3.10 -1.64
N GLN A 84 8.41 2.98 -2.00
CA GLN A 84 8.91 3.44 -3.29
C GLN A 84 8.20 2.71 -4.44
N ALA A 85 8.06 1.39 -4.36
CA ALA A 85 7.42 0.63 -5.43
C ALA A 85 5.91 0.87 -5.53
N VAL A 86 5.25 1.20 -4.42
CA VAL A 86 3.80 1.46 -4.37
C VAL A 86 3.46 2.86 -4.84
N PHE A 87 4.19 3.86 -4.37
CA PHE A 87 3.87 5.26 -4.64
C PHE A 87 4.55 5.83 -5.88
N SER A 88 5.51 5.11 -6.49
CA SER A 88 6.07 5.50 -7.79
C SER A 88 5.09 5.33 -8.97
N GLY A 89 3.97 4.64 -8.75
CA GLY A 89 2.93 4.44 -9.77
C GLY A 89 3.17 3.23 -10.69
N PRO A 90 2.23 2.97 -11.62
CA PRO A 90 2.24 1.80 -12.52
C PRO A 90 3.43 1.74 -13.49
#